data_AF-A0A259M9C8-F1
#
_entry.id   AF-A0A259M9C8-F1
#
_cell.length_a   1.000
_cell.length_b   1.000
_cell.length_c   1.000
_cell.angle_alpha   90.00
_cell.angle_beta   90.00
_cell.angle_gamma   90.00
#
_symmetry.space_group_name_H-M   'P 1'
#
loop_
_entity.id
_entity.type
_entity.pdbx_description
1 polymer ?
#
loop_
_entity_poly.entity_id
_entity_poly.type
_entity_poly.pdbx_seq_one_letter_code
_entity_poly.pdbx_strand_id
1 'polypeptide(L)'
;MSKPLTPEEIGKRVDSLCEQVAEGKTLRQISASMNLSVGMLLKMVADPPYSEQYTRARESAADLFEADIITAAMAVTPETAAADRVQIEALKWVAGRRAPKKYGDRIQQDVTVDVKDGLAEKMAAARERAQRG
;
A
#
# COMPACT_ATOMS: atom_id res chain seq x y z
N MET A 1 -8.60 21.84 31.50
CA MET A 1 -9.25 20.73 30.78
C MET A 1 -9.54 21.22 29.37
N SER A 2 -8.87 20.70 28.34
CA SER A 2 -9.09 21.17 26.97
C SER A 2 -10.49 20.80 26.50
N LYS A 3 -11.16 21.77 25.86
CA LYS A 3 -12.47 21.60 25.23
C LYS A 3 -12.43 20.42 24.25
N PRO A 4 -13.46 19.55 24.22
CA PRO A 4 -13.55 18.50 23.21
C PRO A 4 -13.65 19.13 21.82
N LEU A 5 -12.93 18.56 20.86
CA LEU A 5 -12.90 19.03 19.48
C LEU A 5 -14.29 18.88 18.85
N THR A 6 -14.70 19.91 18.13
CA THR A 6 -15.92 19.86 17.32
C THR A 6 -15.72 18.93 16.10
N PRO A 7 -16.79 18.37 15.53
CA PRO A 7 -16.68 17.54 14.31
C PRO A 7 -16.00 18.26 13.15
N GLU A 8 -16.20 19.58 13.01
CA GLU A 8 -15.58 20.40 11.96
C GLU A 8 -14.06 20.55 12.18
N GLU A 9 -13.62 20.74 13.43
CA GLU A 9 -12.20 20.80 13.78
C GLU A 9 -11.50 19.46 13.56
N ILE A 10 -12.20 18.34 13.77
CA ILE A 10 -11.68 17.00 13.47
C ILE A 10 -11.50 16.84 11.96
N GLY A 11 -12.50 17.23 11.16
CA GLY A 11 -12.41 17.20 9.69
C GLY A 11 -11.20 17.97 9.16
N LYS A 12 -11.04 19.23 9.57
CA LYS A 12 -9.88 20.06 9.18
C LYS A 12 -8.53 19.45 9.57
N ARG A 13 -8.45 18.80 10.74
CA ARG A 13 -7.23 18.11 11.18
C ARG A 13 -6.96 16.86 10.35
N VAL A 14 -7.99 16.11 10.00
CA VAL A 14 -7.86 14.93 9.13
C VAL A 14 -7.44 15.35 7.72
N ASP A 15 -8.01 16.42 7.18
CA ASP A 15 -7.63 16.95 5.87
C ASP A 15 -6.13 17.29 5.83
N SER A 16 -5.66 18.06 6.83
CA SER A 16 -4.25 18.41 6.95
C SER A 16 -3.34 17.21 7.19
N LEU A 17 -3.80 16.20 7.95
CA LEU A 17 -3.07 14.94 8.13
C LEU A 17 -2.95 14.18 6.80
N CYS A 18 -4.06 14.05 6.05
CA CYS A 18 -4.09 13.34 4.79
C CYS A 18 -3.24 14.03 3.72
N GLU A 19 -3.28 15.36 3.64
CA GLU A 19 -2.41 16.15 2.77
C GLU A 19 -0.93 15.88 3.07
N GLN A 20 -0.51 15.99 4.32
CA GLN A 20 0.87 15.73 4.71
C GLN A 20 1.30 14.27 4.46
N VAL A 21 0.39 13.30 4.66
CA VAL A 21 0.67 11.89 4.36
C VAL A 21 0.85 11.69 2.86
N ALA A 22 0.00 12.33 2.03
CA ALA A 22 0.11 12.29 0.57
C ALA A 22 1.40 12.95 0.08
N GLU A 23 1.90 13.98 0.78
CA GLU A 23 3.23 14.58 0.60
C GLU A 23 4.40 13.68 1.07
N GLY A 24 4.13 12.43 1.47
CA GLY A 24 5.17 11.48 1.87
C GLY A 24 5.65 11.63 3.32
N LYS A 25 5.13 12.59 4.10
CA LYS A 25 5.53 12.78 5.50
C LYS A 25 5.13 11.58 6.36
N THR A 26 5.99 11.24 7.31
CA THR A 26 5.73 10.19 8.29
C THR A 26 4.79 10.69 9.39
N LEU A 27 4.03 9.78 10.01
CA LEU A 27 3.20 10.12 11.17
C LEU A 27 4.00 10.74 12.32
N ARG A 28 5.31 10.46 12.44
CA ARG A 28 6.18 11.08 13.45
C ARG A 28 6.46 12.55 13.13
N GLN A 29 6.74 12.87 11.87
CA GLN A 29 6.89 14.27 11.43
C GLN A 29 5.59 15.05 11.60
N ILE A 30 4.45 14.43 11.25
CA ILE A 30 3.13 15.06 11.37
C ILE A 30 2.73 15.22 12.85
N SER A 31 3.05 14.23 13.68
CA SER A 31 2.86 14.30 15.13
C SER A 31 3.59 15.49 15.74
N ALA A 32 4.83 15.74 15.30
CA ALA A 32 5.60 16.90 15.73
C ALA A 32 5.01 18.23 15.19
N SER A 33 4.58 18.29 13.92
CA SER A 33 4.04 19.51 13.31
C SER A 33 2.69 19.92 13.91
N MET A 34 1.81 18.95 14.19
CA MET A 34 0.49 19.20 14.74
C MET A 34 0.47 19.26 16.28
N ASN A 35 1.59 18.95 16.93
CA ASN A 35 1.67 18.77 18.39
C ASN A 35 0.62 17.78 18.93
N LEU A 36 0.47 16.65 18.25
CA LEU A 36 -0.46 15.57 18.60
C LEU A 36 0.30 14.26 18.71
N SER A 37 -0.12 13.35 19.58
CA SER A 37 0.46 12.02 19.61
C SER A 37 0.10 11.22 18.35
N VAL A 38 0.99 10.34 17.91
CA VAL A 38 0.72 9.42 16.78
C VAL A 38 -0.55 8.60 17.01
N GLY A 39 -0.81 8.17 18.26
CA GLY A 39 -2.03 7.43 18.60
C GLY A 39 -3.31 8.25 18.36
N MET A 40 -3.28 9.56 18.62
CA MET A 40 -4.41 10.45 18.32
C MET A 40 -4.61 10.61 16.82
N LEU A 41 -3.53 10.80 16.05
CA LEU A 41 -3.60 10.88 14.58
C LEU A 41 -4.25 9.63 13.99
N LEU A 42 -3.79 8.44 14.40
CA LEU A 42 -4.35 7.17 13.95
C LEU A 42 -5.82 7.01 14.35
N LYS A 43 -6.18 7.43 15.57
CA LYS A 43 -7.57 7.36 16.05
C LYS A 43 -8.52 8.23 15.21
N MET A 44 -8.08 9.39 14.73
CA MET A 44 -8.92 10.28 13.91
C MET A 44 -9.28 9.69 12.54
N VAL A 45 -8.45 8.78 12.01
CA VAL A 45 -8.61 8.19 10.67
C VAL A 45 -8.95 6.69 10.69
N ALA A 46 -9.22 6.12 11.88
CA ALA A 46 -9.50 4.70 12.02
C ALA A 46 -10.87 4.33 11.44
N ASP A 47 -11.87 5.19 11.67
CA ASP A 47 -13.27 4.92 11.35
C ASP A 47 -13.79 5.80 10.20
N PRO A 48 -14.85 5.36 9.48
CA PRO A 48 -15.54 6.22 8.52
C PRO A 48 -16.04 7.53 9.14
N PRO A 49 -16.03 8.64 8.39
CA PRO A 49 -15.75 8.73 6.94
C PRO A 49 -14.26 8.89 6.58
N TYR A 50 -13.37 9.01 7.57
CA TYR A 50 -11.99 9.46 7.36
C TYR A 50 -11.02 8.35 6.94
N SER A 51 -11.37 7.08 7.20
CA SER A 51 -10.52 5.93 6.87
C SER A 51 -10.24 5.80 5.36
N GLU A 52 -11.21 6.10 4.51
CA GLU A 52 -11.02 6.06 3.06
C GLU A 52 -10.10 7.18 2.57
N GLN A 53 -10.29 8.40 3.06
CA GLN A 53 -9.43 9.55 2.73
C GLN A 53 -7.97 9.28 3.11
N TYR A 54 -7.74 8.75 4.32
CA TYR A 54 -6.41 8.38 4.78
C TYR A 54 -5.78 7.25 3.95
N THR A 55 -6.59 6.27 3.52
CA THR A 55 -6.12 5.20 2.62
C THR A 55 -5.65 5.77 1.28
N ARG A 56 -6.45 6.64 0.66
CA ARG A 56 -6.10 7.30 -0.60
C ARG A 56 -4.87 8.20 -0.47
N ALA A 57 -4.72 8.90 0.65
CA ALA A 57 -3.51 9.69 0.93
C ALA A 57 -2.27 8.81 1.01
N ARG A 58 -2.36 7.65 1.68
CA ARG A 58 -1.24 6.69 1.74
C ARG A 58 -0.90 6.12 0.38
N GLU A 59 -1.89 5.81 -0.46
CA GLU A 59 -1.68 5.35 -1.83
C GLU A 59 -0.99 6.43 -2.67
N SER A 60 -1.45 7.68 -2.60
CA SER A 60 -0.89 8.81 -3.35
C SER A 60 0.57 9.09 -2.99
N ALA A 61 0.95 8.92 -1.73
CA ALA A 61 2.33 9.06 -1.27
C ALA A 61 3.30 8.08 -1.94
N ALA A 62 2.82 6.96 -2.48
CA ALA A 62 3.68 6.01 -3.20
C ALA A 62 4.26 6.64 -4.49
N ASP A 63 3.55 7.57 -5.11
CA ASP A 63 4.00 8.29 -6.30
C ASP A 63 5.18 9.22 -5.97
N LEU A 64 5.21 9.79 -4.76
CA LEU A 64 6.35 10.59 -4.31
C LEU A 64 7.56 9.72 -3.98
N PHE A 65 7.36 8.52 -3.43
CA PHE A 65 8.47 7.60 -3.20
C PHE A 65 9.13 7.17 -4.51
N GLU A 66 8.38 7.03 -5.60
CA GLU A 66 8.95 6.83 -6.94
C GLU A 66 9.85 8.01 -7.34
N ALA A 67 9.38 9.25 -7.20
CA ALA A 67 10.16 10.44 -7.51
C ALA A 67 11.44 10.55 -6.65
N ASP A 68 11.34 10.23 -5.36
CA ASP A 68 12.47 10.22 -4.43
C ASP A 68 13.49 9.13 -4.79
N ILE A 69 13.03 7.94 -5.20
CA ILE A 69 13.90 6.86 -5.69
C ILE A 69 14.69 7.33 -6.92
N ILE A 70 14.02 7.94 -7.91
CA ILE A 70 14.66 8.43 -9.13
C ILE A 70 15.72 9.49 -8.78
N THR A 71 15.35 10.43 -7.91
CA THR A 71 16.24 11.50 -7.46
C THR A 71 17.47 10.94 -6.75
N ALA A 72 17.27 10.01 -5.81
CA ALA A 72 18.37 9.34 -5.10
C ALA A 72 19.28 8.59 -6.08
N ALA A 73 18.70 7.82 -7.01
CA ALA A 73 19.46 7.05 -7.99
C ALA A 73 20.32 7.94 -8.92
N MET A 74 19.84 9.13 -9.29
CA MET A 74 20.60 10.08 -10.11
C MET A 74 21.74 10.77 -9.36
N ALA A 75 21.67 10.85 -8.03
CA ALA A 75 22.64 11.53 -7.19
C ALA A 75 23.72 10.61 -6.59
N VAL A 76 23.65 9.29 -6.83
CA VAL A 76 24.57 8.30 -6.25
C VAL A 76 26.03 8.64 -6.58
N THR A 77 26.87 8.60 -5.55
CA THR A 77 28.33 8.60 -5.68
C THR A 77 28.93 7.29 -5.16
N PRO A 78 30.21 6.97 -5.46
CA PRO A 78 30.87 5.79 -4.91
C PRO A 78 30.84 5.73 -3.36
N GLU A 79 30.88 6.88 -2.69
CA GLU A 79 30.88 6.99 -1.23
C GLU A 79 29.48 6.78 -0.64
N THR A 80 28.42 7.20 -1.34
CA THR A 80 27.03 7.13 -0.85
C THR A 80 26.29 5.88 -1.31
N ALA A 81 26.81 5.15 -2.30
CA ALA A 81 26.13 4.02 -2.95
C ALA A 81 25.51 2.99 -1.99
N ALA A 82 26.18 2.69 -0.87
CA ALA A 82 25.64 1.76 0.13
C ALA A 82 24.41 2.33 0.87
N ALA A 83 24.46 3.61 1.26
CA ALA A 83 23.36 4.27 1.95
C ALA A 83 22.19 4.52 0.99
N ASP A 84 22.46 4.97 -0.23
CA ASP A 84 21.44 5.23 -1.25
C ASP A 84 20.71 3.94 -1.65
N ARG A 85 21.44 2.82 -1.74
CA ARG A 85 20.82 1.51 -1.97
C ARG A 85 19.83 1.14 -0.86
N VAL A 86 20.18 1.36 0.40
CA VAL A 86 19.27 1.10 1.52
C VAL A 86 18.03 1.99 1.44
N GLN A 87 18.20 3.28 1.13
CA GLN A 87 17.10 4.21 0.95
C GLN A 87 16.16 3.78 -0.20
N ILE A 88 16.72 3.48 -1.37
CA ILE A 88 15.95 3.06 -2.55
C ILE A 88 15.16 1.78 -2.27
N GLU A 89 15.79 0.76 -1.67
CA GLU A 89 15.09 -0.50 -1.36
C GLU A 89 14.00 -0.31 -0.30
N ALA A 90 14.22 0.53 0.71
CA ALA A 90 13.20 0.86 1.69
C ALA A 90 12.00 1.57 1.03
N LEU A 91 12.24 2.54 0.14
CA LEU A 91 11.18 3.26 -0.56
C LEU A 91 10.41 2.33 -1.52
N LYS A 92 11.09 1.46 -2.28
CA LYS A 92 10.45 0.45 -3.13
C LYS A 92 9.52 -0.46 -2.33
N TRP A 93 10.02 -0.97 -1.20
CA TRP A 93 9.22 -1.81 -0.31
C TRP A 93 7.99 -1.06 0.20
N VAL A 94 8.15 0.16 0.71
CA VAL A 94 7.02 0.95 1.21
C VAL A 94 6.01 1.25 0.10
N ALA A 95 6.44 1.67 -1.09
CA ALA A 95 5.57 1.97 -2.22
C ALA A 95 4.73 0.75 -2.63
N GLY A 96 5.36 -0.43 -2.72
CA GLY A 96 4.67 -1.69 -3.03
C GLY A 96 3.66 -2.13 -1.97
N ARG A 97 3.83 -1.75 -0.70
CA ARG A 97 2.83 -2.00 0.36
C ARG A 97 1.72 -0.95 0.39
N ARG A 98 2.04 0.31 0.07
CA ARG A 98 1.06 1.42 0.09
C ARG A 98 0.12 1.39 -1.11
N ALA A 99 0.62 1.05 -2.29
CA ALA A 99 -0.18 0.96 -3.51
C ALA A 99 0.15 -0.34 -4.27
N PRO A 100 -0.23 -1.52 -3.74
CA PRO A 100 0.17 -2.82 -4.28
C PRO A 100 -0.32 -3.07 -5.71
N LYS A 101 -1.42 -2.44 -6.12
CA LYS A 101 -1.92 -2.55 -7.51
C LYS A 101 -1.00 -1.86 -8.53
N LYS A 102 -0.32 -0.78 -8.13
CA LYS A 102 0.53 0.06 -8.99
C LYS A 102 2.01 -0.32 -8.88
N TYR A 103 2.51 -0.50 -7.65
CA TYR A 103 3.94 -0.72 -7.37
C TYR A 103 4.24 -2.10 -6.75
N GLY A 104 3.25 -2.97 -6.61
CA GLY A 104 3.47 -4.33 -6.12
C GLY A 104 4.10 -5.21 -7.21
N ASP A 105 4.94 -6.15 -6.77
CA ASP A 105 5.53 -7.15 -7.66
C ASP A 105 4.43 -7.99 -8.31
N ARG A 106 4.41 -8.05 -9.64
CA ARG A 106 3.47 -8.90 -10.40
C ARG A 106 4.17 -10.19 -10.80
N ILE A 107 3.71 -11.31 -10.26
CA ILE A 107 4.16 -12.64 -10.69
C ILE A 107 3.14 -13.17 -11.69
N GLN A 108 3.55 -13.34 -12.95
CA GLN A 108 2.76 -14.05 -13.95
C GLN A 108 3.24 -15.51 -13.98
N GLN A 109 2.34 -16.45 -13.70
CA GLN A 109 2.63 -17.89 -13.76
C GLN A 109 1.92 -18.47 -14.98
N ASP A 110 2.68 -18.93 -15.96
CA ASP A 110 2.15 -19.73 -17.07
C ASP A 110 1.93 -21.16 -16.59
N VAL A 111 0.72 -21.44 -16.14
CA VAL A 111 0.33 -22.78 -15.66
C VAL A 111 -0.12 -23.61 -16.86
N THR A 112 0.80 -24.40 -17.42
CA THR A 112 0.45 -25.45 -18.39
C THR A 112 -0.10 -26.65 -17.64
N VAL A 113 -1.43 -26.81 -17.64
CA VAL A 113 -2.07 -28.02 -17.12
C VAL A 113 -2.08 -29.07 -18.25
N ASP A 114 -1.24 -30.10 -18.15
CA ASP A 114 -1.33 -31.26 -19.05
C ASP A 114 -2.51 -32.14 -18.59
N VAL A 115 -3.62 -32.07 -19.31
CA VAL A 115 -4.91 -32.72 -18.97
C VAL A 115 -4.93 -34.20 -19.38
N LYS A 116 -3.78 -34.89 -19.43
CA LYS A 116 -3.75 -36.27 -19.95
C LYS A 116 -4.26 -37.33 -18.98
N ASP A 117 -4.11 -37.16 -17.67
CA ASP A 117 -4.23 -38.32 -16.76
C ASP A 117 -5.50 -38.37 -15.90
N GLY A 118 -6.45 -37.45 -16.07
CA GLY A 118 -7.66 -37.44 -15.21
C GLY A 118 -8.98 -37.18 -15.91
N LEU A 119 -8.98 -36.49 -17.05
CA LEU A 119 -10.22 -36.14 -17.74
C LEU A 119 -10.75 -37.31 -18.56
N ALA A 120 -9.86 -38.10 -19.18
CA ALA A 120 -10.24 -39.28 -19.95
C ALA A 120 -10.94 -40.33 -19.06
N GLU A 121 -10.39 -40.62 -17.88
CA GLU A 121 -11.00 -41.55 -16.92
C GLU A 121 -12.32 -41.02 -16.36
N LYS A 122 -12.40 -39.73 -16.01
CA LYS A 122 -13.65 -39.12 -15.52
C LYS A 122 -14.75 -39.08 -16.59
N MET A 123 -14.39 -38.87 -17.85
CA MET A 123 -15.31 -38.90 -18.99
C MET A 123 -15.76 -40.33 -19.32
N ALA A 124 -14.86 -41.31 -19.22
CA ALA A 124 -15.20 -42.73 -19.39
C ALA A 124 -16.17 -43.20 -18.30
N ALA A 125 -15.90 -42.88 -17.03
CA ALA A 125 -16.77 -43.20 -15.90
C ALA A 125 -18.15 -42.51 -15.98
N ALA A 126 -18.21 -41.28 -16.53
CA ALA A 126 -19.47 -40.59 -16.76
C ALA A 126 -20.32 -41.26 -17.86
N ARG A 127 -19.67 -41.75 -18.93
CA ARG A 127 -20.35 -42.50 -20.01
C ARG A 127 -20.90 -43.84 -19.53
N GLU A 128 -20.16 -44.59 -18.72
CA GLU A 128 -20.66 -45.85 -18.14
C GLU A 128 -21.89 -45.64 -17.25
N ARG A 129 -21.92 -44.56 -16.46
CA ARG A 129 -23.08 -44.23 -15.61
C ARG A 129 -24.32 -43.87 -16.42
N ALA A 130 -24.16 -43.22 -17.56
CA ALA A 130 -25.27 -42.87 -18.46
C ALA A 130 -25.82 -44.08 -19.24
N GLN A 131 -25.06 -45.16 -19.38
CA GLN A 131 -25.51 -46.40 -20.05
C GLN A 131 -26.15 -47.42 -19.10
N ARG A 132 -25.97 -47.26 -17.78
CA ARG A 132 -26.55 -48.13 -16.74
C ARG A 132 -27.86 -47.58 -16.14
N GLY A 133 -28.33 -46.42 -16.57
CA GLY A 133 -29.66 -45.87 -16.27
C GLY A 133 -30.55 -45.97 -17.49
#